data_AF-A0A1H3EUK0-F1
#
_entry.id   AF-A0A1H3EUK0-F1
#
_cell.length_a   1.000
_cell.length_b   1.000
_cell.length_c   1.000
_cell.angle_alpha   90.00
_cell.angle_beta   90.00
_cell.angle_gamma   90.00
#
_symmetry.space_group_name_H-M   'P 1'
#
loop_
_entity.id
_entity.type
_entity.pdbx_description
1 polymer ?
#
loop_
_entity_poly.entity_id
_entity_poly.type
_entity_poly.pdbx_seq_one_letter_code
_entity_poly.pdbx_strand_id
1 'polypeptide(L)'
;MAIGLSRERMEELFLQYLVEVFAHAEISSACVKDIVITREKVSEAGRKAFAACFHDLYSDIDMSLRVCLPKNSSVTPEDYLKRIDRFGVNEDTALGWMFVPVTQVYRIIFKNGMRYDLVFDFEYSDDAVLDIGEIDTLEENPNWPMDNINRFWFIQIQALGKIYRNDYLIGAHLANMNCNDTLVMQMIMRDLEHGTSHHRYGYSEELEYVKALGKCPYKSDGPTFTRIADSIYAAALAYDRLAKYFYPQYLDRSDSFFDIWEWYESYERATTDQ
;
A
#
# COMPACT_ATOMS: atom_id res chain seq x y z
N MET A 1 1.66 -5.94 -15.70
CA MET A 1 0.24 -6.37 -15.91
C MET A 1 -0.47 -5.15 -16.45
N ALA A 2 -1.29 -5.22 -17.51
CA ALA A 2 -1.94 -3.99 -18.00
C ALA A 2 -2.89 -3.44 -16.92
N ILE A 3 -2.51 -2.31 -16.30
CA ILE A 3 -3.34 -1.61 -15.32
C ILE A 3 -4.47 -0.91 -16.08
N GLY A 4 -5.68 -0.97 -15.51
CA GLY A 4 -6.85 -0.30 -16.06
C GLY A 4 -7.77 0.16 -14.94
N LEU A 5 -7.55 1.35 -14.41
CA LEU A 5 -8.34 1.91 -13.30
C LEU A 5 -9.46 2.83 -13.79
N SER A 6 -10.29 2.37 -14.74
CA SER A 6 -11.55 3.07 -15.01
C SER A 6 -12.50 2.87 -13.83
N ARG A 7 -13.50 3.75 -13.68
CA ARG A 7 -14.51 3.60 -12.62
C ARG A 7 -15.18 2.22 -12.66
N GLU A 8 -15.56 1.77 -13.85
CA GLU A 8 -16.20 0.47 -14.08
C GLU A 8 -15.28 -0.68 -13.67
N ARG A 9 -14.00 -0.58 -14.05
CA ARG A 9 -13.02 -1.62 -13.71
C ARG A 9 -12.69 -1.64 -12.22
N MET A 10 -12.61 -0.48 -11.58
CA MET A 10 -12.45 -0.39 -10.12
C MET A 10 -13.67 -0.96 -9.38
N GLU A 11 -14.88 -0.74 -9.89
CA GLU A 11 -16.10 -1.36 -9.35
C GLU A 11 -16.04 -2.89 -9.46
N GLU A 12 -15.63 -3.42 -10.62
CA GLU A 12 -15.45 -4.86 -10.81
C GLU A 12 -14.43 -5.46 -9.82
N LEU A 13 -13.26 -4.81 -9.69
CA LEU A 13 -12.20 -5.26 -8.78
C LEU A 13 -12.65 -5.18 -7.32
N PHE A 14 -13.40 -4.14 -6.95
CA PHE A 14 -13.98 -4.01 -5.61
C PHE A 14 -14.97 -5.14 -5.31
N LEU A 15 -15.86 -5.46 -6.25
CA LEU A 15 -16.81 -6.57 -6.09
C LEU A 15 -16.10 -7.93 -6.01
N GLN A 16 -15.04 -8.13 -6.79
CA GLN A 16 -14.20 -9.32 -6.71
C GLN A 16 -13.54 -9.44 -5.33
N TYR A 17 -12.96 -8.35 -4.82
CA TYR A 17 -12.35 -8.32 -3.50
C TYR A 17 -13.36 -8.61 -2.37
N LEU A 18 -14.58 -8.07 -2.46
CA LEU A 18 -15.64 -8.41 -1.49
C LEU A 18 -15.98 -9.90 -1.49
N VAL A 19 -15.97 -10.57 -2.65
CA VAL A 19 -16.22 -12.02 -2.74
C VAL A 19 -15.12 -12.79 -2.01
N GLU A 20 -13.85 -12.38 -2.17
CA GLU A 20 -12.72 -12.97 -1.45
C GLU A 20 -12.82 -12.73 0.07
N VAL A 21 -13.16 -11.51 0.48
CA VAL A 21 -13.41 -11.16 1.89
C VAL A 21 -14.52 -12.05 2.49
N PHE A 22 -15.64 -12.22 1.80
CA PHE A 22 -16.76 -13.05 2.26
C PHE A 22 -16.53 -14.55 2.12
N ALA A 23 -15.40 -15.00 1.53
CA ALA A 23 -15.02 -16.41 1.55
C ALA A 23 -14.66 -16.87 2.97
N HIS A 24 -14.25 -15.94 3.84
CA HIS A 24 -14.02 -16.19 5.26
C HIS A 24 -15.35 -16.26 6.00
N ALA A 25 -15.59 -17.37 6.69
CA ALA A 25 -16.87 -17.67 7.34
C ALA A 25 -17.17 -16.73 8.51
N GLU A 26 -16.13 -16.27 9.19
CA GLU A 26 -16.24 -15.34 10.32
C GLU A 26 -16.64 -13.92 9.91
N ILE A 27 -16.55 -13.56 8.63
CA ILE A 27 -16.95 -12.23 8.16
C ILE A 27 -18.47 -12.20 8.00
N SER A 28 -19.13 -11.42 8.86
CA SER A 28 -20.60 -11.29 8.86
C SER A 28 -21.07 -10.21 7.90
N SER A 29 -20.34 -9.10 7.80
CA SER A 29 -20.65 -7.99 6.90
C SER A 29 -19.45 -7.12 6.62
N ALA A 30 -19.54 -6.32 5.55
CA ALA A 30 -18.64 -5.20 5.27
C ALA A 30 -19.46 -3.90 5.26
N CYS A 31 -18.85 -2.77 5.62
CA CYS A 31 -19.49 -1.46 5.61
C CYS A 31 -18.62 -0.47 4.84
N VAL A 32 -19.24 0.27 3.91
CA VAL A 32 -18.60 1.34 3.15
C VAL A 32 -19.60 2.50 3.05
N LYS A 33 -19.22 3.71 3.49
CA LYS A 33 -20.12 4.90 3.51
C LYS A 33 -21.52 4.60 4.09
N ASP A 34 -21.56 3.93 5.25
CA ASP A 34 -22.79 3.51 5.95
C ASP A 34 -23.65 2.46 5.22
N ILE A 35 -23.18 1.92 4.09
CA ILE A 35 -23.85 0.86 3.35
C ILE A 35 -23.29 -0.48 3.82
N VAL A 36 -24.14 -1.24 4.50
CA VAL A 36 -23.84 -2.62 4.92
C VAL A 36 -24.01 -3.57 3.75
N ILE A 37 -22.96 -4.35 3.50
CA ILE A 37 -22.86 -5.38 2.48
C ILE A 37 -22.83 -6.72 3.20
N THR A 38 -23.65 -7.66 2.77
CA THR A 38 -23.65 -9.05 3.25
C THR A 38 -23.38 -10.01 2.10
N ARG A 39 -23.04 -11.26 2.41
CA ARG A 39 -22.73 -12.29 1.41
C ARG A 39 -23.86 -12.48 0.39
N GLU A 40 -25.12 -12.40 0.83
CA GLU A 40 -26.30 -12.57 -0.02
C GLU A 40 -26.57 -11.37 -0.93
N LYS A 41 -26.05 -10.19 -0.56
CA LYS A 41 -26.30 -8.92 -1.24
C LYS A 41 -25.04 -8.29 -1.80
N VAL A 42 -23.96 -9.06 -1.94
CA VAL A 42 -22.64 -8.56 -2.31
C VAL A 42 -22.66 -7.77 -3.62
N SER A 43 -23.41 -8.23 -4.63
CA SER A 43 -23.48 -7.54 -5.92
C SER A 43 -24.27 -6.23 -5.85
N GLU A 44 -25.50 -6.26 -5.34
CA GLU A 44 -26.37 -5.06 -5.30
C GLU A 44 -25.85 -4.02 -4.30
N ALA A 45 -25.59 -4.43 -3.06
CA ALA A 45 -25.11 -3.53 -2.02
C ALA A 45 -23.68 -3.07 -2.30
N GLY A 46 -22.82 -3.93 -2.85
CA GLY A 46 -21.45 -3.59 -3.23
C GLY A 46 -21.40 -2.51 -4.31
N ARG A 47 -22.20 -2.61 -5.38
CA ARG A 47 -22.27 -1.56 -6.41
C ARG A 47 -22.75 -0.23 -5.83
N LYS A 48 -23.77 -0.28 -4.97
CA LYS A 48 -24.29 0.92 -4.30
C LYS A 48 -23.23 1.56 -3.40
N ALA A 49 -22.50 0.75 -2.63
CA ALA A 49 -21.41 1.18 -1.77
C ALA A 49 -20.28 1.83 -2.58
N PHE A 50 -19.81 1.16 -3.64
CA PHE A 50 -18.78 1.67 -4.52
C PHE A 50 -19.18 3.02 -5.14
N ALA A 51 -20.40 3.10 -5.68
CA ALA A 51 -20.90 4.34 -6.27
C ALA A 51 -21.00 5.50 -5.25
N ALA A 52 -21.25 5.19 -3.97
CA ALA A 52 -21.34 6.18 -2.90
C ALA A 52 -19.97 6.63 -2.36
N CYS A 53 -18.95 5.76 -2.41
CA CYS A 53 -17.61 6.08 -1.91
C CYS A 53 -16.63 6.54 -2.99
N PHE A 54 -16.87 6.21 -4.26
CA PHE A 54 -16.00 6.59 -5.36
C PHE A 54 -15.95 8.11 -5.52
N HIS A 55 -14.76 8.67 -5.33
CA HIS A 55 -14.49 10.09 -5.53
C HIS A 55 -13.68 10.32 -6.81
N ASP A 56 -12.51 9.67 -6.89
CA ASP A 56 -11.64 9.66 -8.05
C ASP A 56 -10.82 8.36 -8.04
N LEU A 57 -10.08 8.11 -9.12
CA LEU A 57 -9.22 6.92 -9.25
C LEU A 57 -7.97 6.96 -8.34
N TYR A 58 -7.68 8.12 -7.73
CA TYR A 58 -6.60 8.33 -6.79
C TYR A 58 -7.03 8.13 -5.32
N SER A 59 -8.30 7.81 -5.07
CA SER A 59 -8.86 7.64 -3.73
C SER A 59 -8.71 6.23 -3.19
N ASP A 60 -8.69 6.17 -1.87
CA ASP A 60 -8.76 4.94 -1.10
C ASP A 60 -10.25 4.60 -0.85
N ILE A 61 -10.57 3.31 -0.75
CA ILE A 61 -11.89 2.86 -0.34
C ILE A 61 -11.84 2.60 1.17
N ASP A 62 -12.54 3.42 1.94
CA ASP A 62 -12.73 3.21 3.38
C ASP A 62 -13.73 2.06 3.61
N MET A 63 -13.27 0.96 4.19
CA MET A 63 -14.07 -0.23 4.42
C MET A 63 -13.88 -0.77 5.83
N SER A 64 -14.99 -1.01 6.55
CA SER A 64 -14.94 -1.78 7.81
C SER A 64 -15.48 -3.18 7.60
N LEU A 65 -14.84 -4.18 8.20
CA LEU A 65 -15.23 -5.57 8.17
C LEU A 65 -15.70 -5.98 9.56
N ARG A 66 -16.89 -6.54 9.64
CA ARG A 66 -17.39 -7.11 10.88
C ARG A 66 -17.00 -8.58 10.98
N VAL A 67 -16.24 -8.90 12.02
CA VAL A 67 -15.65 -10.21 12.27
C VAL A 67 -16.33 -10.84 13.49
N CYS A 68 -16.97 -11.99 13.30
CA CYS A 68 -17.54 -12.82 14.36
C CYS A 68 -16.49 -13.81 14.88
N LEU A 69 -15.91 -13.54 16.04
CA LEU A 69 -15.00 -14.48 16.71
C LEU A 69 -15.76 -15.45 17.64
N PRO A 70 -15.29 -16.71 17.79
CA PRO A 70 -15.86 -17.61 18.78
C PRO A 70 -15.57 -17.12 20.21
N LYS A 71 -16.57 -17.10 21.10
CA LYS A 71 -16.39 -16.63 22.50
C LYS A 71 -15.29 -17.36 23.28
N ASN A 72 -15.09 -18.63 22.99
CA ASN A 72 -14.11 -19.50 23.65
C ASN A 72 -12.85 -19.71 22.80
N SER A 73 -12.64 -18.88 21.77
CA SER A 73 -11.44 -18.95 20.93
C SER A 73 -10.21 -18.49 21.71
N SER A 74 -9.07 -19.13 21.46
CA SER A 74 -7.77 -18.63 21.91
C SER A 74 -7.23 -17.47 21.05
N VAL A 75 -7.84 -17.21 19.89
CA VAL A 75 -7.44 -16.14 18.98
C VAL A 75 -8.03 -14.82 19.45
N THR A 76 -7.16 -13.88 19.77
CA THR A 76 -7.55 -12.51 20.12
C THR A 76 -7.75 -11.64 18.87
N PRO A 77 -8.43 -10.48 18.97
CA PRO A 77 -8.44 -9.48 17.90
C PRO A 77 -7.03 -9.09 17.42
N GLU A 78 -6.08 -8.99 18.34
CA GLU A 78 -4.68 -8.64 18.02
C GLU A 78 -4.00 -9.74 17.18
N ASP A 79 -4.28 -11.01 17.49
CA ASP A 79 -3.78 -12.14 16.71
C ASP A 79 -4.46 -12.23 15.33
N TYR A 80 -5.75 -11.88 15.26
CA TYR A 80 -6.48 -11.81 14.01
C TYR A 80 -5.91 -10.72 13.08
N LEU A 81 -5.62 -9.54 13.64
CA LEU A 81 -5.09 -8.41 12.87
C LEU A 81 -3.73 -8.71 12.24
N LYS A 82 -2.87 -9.50 12.91
CA LYS A 82 -1.59 -9.96 12.34
C LYS A 82 -1.74 -10.76 11.04
N ARG A 83 -2.97 -11.19 10.69
CA ARG A 83 -3.26 -12.09 9.57
C ARG A 83 -3.93 -11.40 8.39
N ILE A 84 -3.41 -10.22 8.03
CA ILE A 84 -3.86 -9.49 6.85
C ILE A 84 -3.65 -10.27 5.54
N ASP A 85 -2.72 -11.23 5.53
CA ASP A 85 -2.49 -12.19 4.44
C ASP A 85 -3.76 -12.95 4.05
N ARG A 86 -4.64 -13.23 5.01
CA ARG A 86 -5.92 -13.91 4.75
C ARG A 86 -6.84 -13.10 3.84
N PHE A 87 -6.67 -11.78 3.80
CA PHE A 87 -7.41 -10.88 2.92
C PHE A 87 -6.65 -10.64 1.61
N GLY A 88 -5.84 -11.61 1.17
CA GLY A 88 -5.10 -11.54 -0.08
C GLY A 88 -4.00 -10.49 -0.07
N VAL A 89 -3.52 -10.02 1.08
CA VAL A 89 -2.47 -9.00 1.19
C VAL A 89 -1.12 -9.66 1.44
N ASN A 90 -0.32 -9.81 0.39
CA ASN A 90 1.02 -10.38 0.46
C ASN A 90 1.94 -9.76 -0.62
N GLU A 91 3.19 -10.19 -0.67
CA GLU A 91 4.18 -9.63 -1.61
C GLU A 91 3.83 -9.85 -3.09
N ASP A 92 3.02 -10.86 -3.42
CA ASP A 92 2.64 -11.17 -4.80
C ASP A 92 1.53 -10.25 -5.27
N THR A 93 0.57 -9.93 -4.40
CA THR A 93 -0.65 -9.18 -4.74
C THR A 93 -0.57 -7.70 -4.38
N ALA A 94 0.11 -7.36 -3.29
CA ALA A 94 0.19 -6.02 -2.75
C ALA A 94 1.49 -5.32 -3.15
N LEU A 95 1.37 -4.05 -3.53
CA LEU A 95 2.52 -3.18 -3.75
C LEU A 95 3.11 -2.74 -2.40
N GLY A 96 2.24 -2.42 -1.44
CA GLY A 96 2.61 -1.97 -0.11
C GLY A 96 1.40 -1.95 0.83
N TRP A 97 1.66 -2.01 2.12
CA TRP A 97 0.64 -1.90 3.15
C TRP A 97 1.27 -1.45 4.47
N MET A 98 0.44 -0.95 5.38
CA MET A 98 0.87 -0.65 6.75
C MET A 98 -0.30 -0.72 7.71
N PHE A 99 -0.05 -1.17 8.93
CA PHE A 99 -0.98 -1.02 10.03
C PHE A 99 -0.72 0.29 10.77
N VAL A 100 -1.78 1.03 11.10
CA VAL A 100 -1.72 2.26 11.89
C VAL A 100 -2.28 1.98 13.28
N PRO A 101 -1.45 1.74 14.31
CA PRO A 101 -1.94 1.28 15.62
C PRO A 101 -2.87 2.28 16.31
N VAL A 102 -2.67 3.58 16.10
CA VAL A 102 -3.47 4.62 16.74
C VAL A 102 -4.93 4.58 16.29
N THR A 103 -5.16 4.29 15.01
CA THR A 103 -6.50 4.26 14.41
C THR A 103 -7.01 2.85 14.14
N GLN A 104 -6.17 1.83 14.38
CA GLN A 104 -6.46 0.40 14.10
C GLN A 104 -6.87 0.15 12.64
N VAL A 105 -6.19 0.82 11.70
CA VAL A 105 -6.48 0.74 10.26
C VAL A 105 -5.34 0.07 9.52
N TYR A 106 -5.66 -0.89 8.65
CA TYR A 106 -4.76 -1.37 7.61
C TYR A 106 -4.91 -0.51 6.37
N ARG A 107 -3.82 0.10 5.94
CA ARG A 107 -3.77 0.84 4.67
C ARG A 107 -3.07 0.00 3.63
N ILE A 108 -3.71 -0.24 2.51
CA ILE A 108 -3.31 -1.26 1.55
C ILE A 108 -3.30 -0.65 0.14
N ILE A 109 -2.26 -0.94 -0.63
CA ILE A 109 -2.21 -0.73 -2.09
C ILE A 109 -1.92 -2.06 -2.77
N PHE A 110 -2.84 -2.51 -3.61
CA PHE A 110 -2.64 -3.66 -4.47
C PHE A 110 -1.84 -3.30 -5.72
N LYS A 111 -1.11 -4.27 -6.30
CA LYS A 111 -0.36 -4.06 -7.55
C LYS A 111 -1.26 -3.73 -8.74
N ASN A 112 -2.55 -4.02 -8.65
CA ASN A 112 -3.54 -3.60 -9.65
C ASN A 112 -3.96 -2.12 -9.52
N GLY A 113 -3.47 -1.40 -8.51
CA GLY A 113 -3.76 0.02 -8.24
C GLY A 113 -4.90 0.27 -7.25
N MET A 114 -5.68 -0.75 -6.86
CA MET A 114 -6.75 -0.60 -5.88
C MET A 114 -6.18 -0.31 -4.49
N ARG A 115 -6.80 0.62 -3.76
CA ARG A 115 -6.39 1.03 -2.42
C ARG A 115 -7.53 0.96 -1.42
N TYR A 116 -7.20 0.58 -0.20
CA TYR A 116 -8.15 0.39 0.88
C TYR A 116 -7.60 0.91 2.20
N ASP A 117 -8.45 1.60 2.95
CA ASP A 117 -8.31 1.80 4.40
C ASP A 117 -9.28 0.81 5.07
N LEU A 118 -8.73 -0.29 5.59
CA LEU A 118 -9.45 -1.44 6.11
C LEU A 118 -9.49 -1.45 7.64
N VAL A 119 -10.68 -1.50 8.21
CA VAL A 119 -10.93 -1.55 9.66
C VAL A 119 -11.60 -2.85 10.02
N PHE A 120 -11.30 -3.40 11.20
CA PHE A 120 -11.94 -4.62 11.69
C PHE A 120 -12.75 -4.33 12.96
N ASP A 121 -14.05 -4.62 12.90
CA ASP A 121 -14.99 -4.51 14.01
C ASP A 121 -15.31 -5.92 14.53
N PHE A 122 -14.94 -6.21 15.78
CA PHE A 122 -15.06 -7.55 16.33
C PHE A 122 -16.34 -7.73 17.15
N GLU A 123 -17.08 -8.82 16.87
CA GLU A 123 -18.18 -9.31 17.66
C GLU A 123 -17.95 -10.77 18.06
N TYR A 124 -18.63 -11.25 19.11
CA TYR A 124 -18.39 -12.60 19.64
C TYR A 124 -19.67 -13.45 19.62
N SER A 125 -19.57 -14.66 19.07
CA SER A 125 -20.70 -15.61 18.97
C SER A 125 -20.29 -17.01 19.41
N ASP A 126 -21.24 -17.81 19.88
CA ASP A 126 -21.03 -19.23 20.18
C ASP A 126 -21.05 -20.09 18.89
N ASP A 127 -21.72 -19.60 17.84
CA ASP A 127 -21.87 -20.31 16.54
C ASP A 127 -20.76 -19.95 15.53
N ALA A 128 -19.82 -19.07 15.91
CA ALA A 128 -18.74 -18.66 15.03
C ALA A 128 -17.74 -19.80 14.81
N VAL A 129 -17.31 -19.97 13.56
CA VAL A 129 -16.24 -20.88 13.17
C VAL A 129 -15.06 -20.04 12.72
N LEU A 130 -13.88 -20.28 13.32
CA LEU A 130 -12.65 -19.59 12.97
C LEU A 130 -11.57 -20.62 12.67
N ASP A 131 -11.01 -20.51 11.47
CA ASP A 131 -9.76 -21.16 11.09
C ASP A 131 -8.80 -20.09 10.61
N ILE A 132 -7.84 -19.74 11.47
CA ILE A 132 -6.83 -18.74 11.14
C ILE A 132 -5.65 -19.34 10.38
N GLY A 133 -5.52 -20.67 10.29
CA GLY A 133 -4.37 -21.35 9.71
C GLY A 133 -3.05 -21.06 10.43
N GLU A 134 -1.95 -21.63 9.94
CA GLU A 134 -0.61 -21.37 10.44
C GLU A 134 -0.08 -20.01 9.96
N ILE A 135 0.80 -19.41 10.74
CA ILE A 135 1.51 -18.17 10.39
C ILE A 135 2.82 -18.60 9.72
N ASP A 136 2.97 -18.30 8.43
CA ASP A 136 4.28 -18.36 7.80
C ASP A 136 5.15 -17.24 8.36
N THR A 137 6.10 -17.60 9.23
CA THR A 137 7.10 -16.66 9.73
C THR A 137 8.15 -16.46 8.65
N LEU A 138 8.06 -15.35 7.91
CA LEU A 138 9.14 -14.92 7.04
C LEU A 138 10.37 -14.54 7.89
N GLU A 139 11.56 -14.81 7.35
CA GLU A 139 12.81 -14.41 7.99
C GLU A 139 12.91 -12.88 7.98
N GLU A 140 12.85 -12.26 9.17
CA GLU A 140 12.95 -10.81 9.31
C GLU A 140 14.41 -10.36 9.45
N ASN A 141 14.78 -9.30 8.72
CA ASN A 141 16.04 -8.63 8.95
C ASN A 141 15.86 -7.56 10.06
N PRO A 142 16.53 -7.69 11.23
CA PRO A 142 16.32 -6.78 12.35
C PRO A 142 16.81 -5.35 12.05
N ASN A 143 17.70 -5.16 11.09
CA ASN A 143 18.18 -3.84 10.69
C ASN A 143 17.20 -3.12 9.76
N TRP A 144 16.40 -3.87 8.99
CA TRP A 144 15.40 -3.32 8.09
C TRP A 144 14.19 -4.24 7.98
N PRO A 145 13.24 -4.18 8.93
CA PRO A 145 12.07 -5.07 8.92
C PRO A 145 11.21 -4.92 7.66
N MET A 146 10.50 -5.98 7.27
CA MET A 146 9.66 -6.01 6.07
C MET A 146 8.55 -4.92 6.09
N ASP A 147 8.07 -4.55 7.28
CA ASP A 147 7.14 -3.44 7.47
C ASP A 147 7.65 -2.11 6.89
N ASN A 148 8.96 -1.86 6.89
CA ASN A 148 9.52 -0.67 6.26
C ASN A 148 9.38 -0.69 4.73
N ILE A 149 9.52 -1.88 4.11
CA ILE A 149 9.32 -2.08 2.67
C ILE A 149 7.86 -1.83 2.32
N ASN A 150 6.95 -2.47 3.04
CA ASN A 150 5.51 -2.33 2.78
C ASN A 150 5.03 -0.89 2.98
N ARG A 151 5.52 -0.21 4.03
CA ARG A 151 5.25 1.21 4.30
C ARG A 151 5.80 2.13 3.21
N PHE A 152 7.04 1.92 2.76
CA PHE A 152 7.66 2.76 1.73
C PHE A 152 6.81 2.78 0.45
N TRP A 153 6.41 1.60 -0.03
CA TRP A 153 5.62 1.47 -1.25
C TRP A 153 4.20 2.02 -1.10
N PHE A 154 3.60 1.88 0.07
CA PHE A 154 2.34 2.56 0.38
C PHE A 154 2.49 4.09 0.31
N ILE A 155 3.53 4.66 0.91
CA ILE A 155 3.78 6.12 0.86
C ILE A 155 4.07 6.58 -0.58
N GLN A 156 4.78 5.77 -1.38
CA GLN A 156 5.07 6.10 -2.78
C GLN A 156 3.80 6.29 -3.60
N ILE A 157 2.83 5.38 -3.50
CA ILE A 157 1.59 5.51 -4.27
C ILE A 157 0.74 6.70 -3.79
N GLN A 158 0.81 7.02 -2.50
CA GLN A 158 0.12 8.19 -1.95
C GLN A 158 0.76 9.48 -2.48
N ALA A 159 2.08 9.59 -2.49
CA ALA A 159 2.79 10.73 -3.07
C ALA A 159 2.38 10.94 -4.54
N LEU A 160 2.32 9.84 -5.30
CA LEU A 160 1.89 9.84 -6.70
C LEU A 160 0.45 10.36 -6.86
N GLY A 161 -0.51 9.78 -6.12
CA GLY A 161 -1.90 10.23 -6.17
C GLY A 161 -2.08 11.69 -5.76
N LYS A 162 -1.24 12.23 -4.88
CA LYS A 162 -1.29 13.65 -4.47
C LYS A 162 -0.83 14.60 -5.55
N ILE A 163 0.25 14.26 -6.28
CA ILE A 163 0.72 15.14 -7.36
C ILE A 163 -0.27 15.22 -8.52
N TYR A 164 -0.98 14.13 -8.85
CA TYR A 164 -2.03 14.14 -9.86
C TYR A 164 -3.29 14.90 -9.43
N ARG A 165 -3.56 14.97 -8.12
CA ARG A 165 -4.59 15.85 -7.57
C ARG A 165 -4.15 17.31 -7.41
N ASN A 166 -2.96 17.67 -7.88
CA ASN A 166 -2.35 18.99 -7.66
C ASN A 166 -2.12 19.36 -6.18
N ASP A 167 -2.11 18.39 -5.28
CA ASP A 167 -1.78 18.57 -3.86
C ASP A 167 -0.27 18.46 -3.65
N TYR A 168 0.46 19.44 -4.17
CA TYR A 168 1.92 19.40 -4.23
C TYR A 168 2.58 19.51 -2.85
N LEU A 169 1.94 20.14 -1.87
CA LEU A 169 2.49 20.23 -0.52
C LEU A 169 2.56 18.85 0.14
N ILE A 170 1.45 18.10 0.10
CA ILE A 170 1.44 16.74 0.62
C ILE A 170 2.28 15.81 -0.27
N GLY A 171 2.17 15.92 -1.60
CA GLY A 171 2.98 15.13 -2.53
C GLY A 171 4.48 15.28 -2.27
N ALA A 172 4.98 16.51 -2.12
CA ALA A 172 6.39 16.78 -1.81
C ALA A 172 6.79 16.27 -0.42
N HIS A 173 5.92 16.43 0.58
CA HIS A 173 6.17 15.89 1.92
C HIS A 173 6.38 14.38 1.88
N LEU A 174 5.48 13.65 1.22
CA LEU A 174 5.54 12.19 1.11
C LEU A 174 6.78 11.74 0.29
N ALA A 175 7.07 12.40 -0.83
CA ALA A 175 8.26 12.12 -1.63
C ALA A 175 9.57 12.30 -0.84
N ASN A 176 9.67 13.37 -0.03
CA ASN A 176 10.84 13.60 0.82
C ASN A 176 10.98 12.53 1.92
N MET A 177 9.88 12.06 2.51
CA MET A 177 9.95 10.95 3.48
C MET A 177 10.53 9.69 2.82
N ASN A 178 10.14 9.38 1.59
CA ASN A 178 10.66 8.22 0.86
C ASN A 178 12.14 8.40 0.45
N CYS A 179 12.55 9.58 0.02
CA CYS A 179 13.99 9.88 -0.15
C CYS A 179 14.75 9.65 1.17
N ASN A 180 14.22 10.11 2.31
CA ASN A 180 14.84 9.90 3.61
C ASN A 180 14.92 8.41 3.98
N ASP A 181 13.92 7.59 3.69
CA ASP A 181 13.99 6.15 3.92
C ASP A 181 15.19 5.52 3.16
N THR A 182 15.45 5.94 1.92
CA THR A 182 16.66 5.46 1.18
C THR A 182 17.97 5.91 1.84
N LEU A 183 18.00 7.10 2.44
CA LEU A 183 19.16 7.60 3.18
C LEU A 183 19.38 6.80 4.46
N VAL A 184 18.30 6.50 5.20
CA VAL A 184 18.38 5.69 6.43
C VAL A 184 18.91 4.29 6.11
N MET A 185 18.45 3.67 5.03
CA MET A 185 18.99 2.39 4.56
C MET A 185 20.50 2.46 4.33
N GLN A 186 20.99 3.48 3.61
CA GLN A 186 22.42 3.66 3.38
C GLN A 186 23.21 3.94 4.67
N MET A 187 22.63 4.69 5.62
CA MET A 187 23.25 4.91 6.93
C MET A 187 23.40 3.59 7.70
N ILE A 188 22.39 2.74 7.67
CA ILE A 188 22.44 1.41 8.30
C ILE A 188 23.50 0.53 7.62
N MET A 189 23.53 0.50 6.29
CA MET A 189 24.54 -0.26 5.53
C MET A 189 25.96 0.16 5.89
N ARG A 190 26.20 1.47 6.00
CA ARG A 190 27.49 2.01 6.42
C ARG A 190 27.82 1.65 7.87
N ASP A 191 26.85 1.79 8.78
CA ASP A 191 27.04 1.47 10.19
C ASP A 191 27.41 -0.01 10.37
N LEU A 192 26.84 -0.91 9.55
CA LEU A 192 27.21 -2.33 9.46
C LEU A 192 28.62 -2.53 8.88
N GLU A 193 28.98 -1.82 7.81
CA GLU A 193 30.31 -1.89 7.19
C GLU A 193 31.43 -1.46 8.16
N HIS A 194 31.19 -0.41 8.95
CA HIS A 194 32.18 0.14 9.88
C HIS A 194 32.04 -0.37 11.32
N GLY A 195 31.04 -1.22 11.60
CA GLY A 195 30.79 -1.76 12.93
C GLY A 195 30.53 -0.70 14.00
N THR A 196 29.89 0.41 13.63
CA THR A 196 29.62 1.54 14.53
C THR A 196 28.29 2.21 14.21
N SER A 197 27.53 2.58 15.24
CA SER A 197 26.33 3.43 15.11
C SER A 197 26.63 4.90 15.46
N HIS A 198 27.90 5.25 15.66
CA HIS A 198 28.30 6.61 16.02
C HIS A 198 28.56 7.47 14.79
N HIS A 199 27.64 8.40 14.52
CA HIS A 199 27.69 9.31 13.38
C HIS A 199 28.60 10.52 13.63
N ARG A 200 29.87 10.27 13.97
CA ARG A 200 30.88 11.31 14.25
C ARG A 200 31.62 11.80 13.01
N TYR A 201 31.73 10.94 12.00
CA TYR A 201 32.45 11.21 10.76
C TYR A 201 31.52 10.87 9.59
N GLY A 202 31.56 11.71 8.55
CA GLY A 202 30.95 11.41 7.25
C GLY A 202 32.01 10.84 6.31
N TYR A 203 31.61 9.99 5.37
CA TYR A 203 32.51 9.32 4.44
C TYR A 203 32.36 9.83 3.00
N SER A 204 31.61 10.92 2.81
CA SER A 204 31.29 11.49 1.48
C SER A 204 30.58 10.46 0.59
N GLU A 205 29.66 9.73 1.19
CA GLU A 205 28.88 8.66 0.59
C GLU A 205 28.11 9.19 -0.63
N GLU A 206 28.13 8.43 -1.73
CA GLU A 206 27.27 8.71 -2.87
C GLU A 206 25.83 8.29 -2.54
N LEU A 207 24.90 9.23 -2.62
CA LEU A 207 23.50 8.99 -2.26
C LEU A 207 22.79 8.23 -3.39
N GLU A 208 22.17 7.10 -3.05
CA GLU A 208 21.68 6.15 -4.05
C GLU A 208 20.51 6.72 -4.87
N TYR A 209 19.63 7.50 -4.24
CA TYR A 209 18.53 8.17 -4.93
C TYR A 209 19.00 9.25 -5.91
N VAL A 210 20.13 9.94 -5.62
CA VAL A 210 20.65 11.00 -6.49
C VAL A 210 21.03 10.48 -7.87
N LYS A 211 21.45 9.20 -7.97
CA LYS A 211 21.82 8.55 -9.24
C LYS A 211 20.68 8.55 -10.27
N ALA A 212 19.43 8.68 -9.82
CA ALA A 212 18.24 8.65 -10.67
C ALA A 212 17.54 10.02 -10.83
N LEU A 213 18.01 11.07 -10.13
CA LEU A 213 17.47 12.42 -10.30
C LEU A 213 17.71 12.95 -11.72
N GLY A 214 16.76 13.72 -12.22
CA GLY A 214 16.68 14.27 -13.58
C GLY A 214 16.26 13.26 -14.65
N LYS A 215 16.06 11.98 -14.29
CA LYS A 215 15.81 10.89 -15.23
C LYS A 215 14.35 10.44 -15.29
N CYS A 216 13.46 11.05 -14.50
CA CYS A 216 12.05 10.70 -14.52
C CYS A 216 11.43 10.95 -15.92
N PRO A 217 10.78 9.93 -16.53
CA PRO A 217 10.15 10.07 -17.84
C PRO A 217 8.79 10.79 -17.75
N TYR A 218 8.18 10.82 -16.57
CA TYR A 218 6.87 11.40 -16.31
C TYR A 218 7.01 12.88 -15.95
N LYS A 219 6.72 13.76 -16.91
CA LYS A 219 6.86 15.20 -16.77
C LYS A 219 5.56 15.89 -17.15
N SER A 220 5.24 16.97 -16.46
CA SER A 220 4.19 17.89 -16.85
C SER A 220 4.75 19.30 -17.06
N ASP A 221 3.95 20.19 -17.64
CA ASP A 221 4.32 21.60 -17.85
C ASP A 221 4.61 22.35 -16.54
N GLY A 222 4.14 21.82 -15.40
CA GLY A 222 4.38 22.39 -14.09
C GLY A 222 5.78 22.04 -13.54
N PRO A 223 6.66 23.03 -13.24
CA PRO A 223 7.98 22.76 -12.68
C PRO A 223 7.90 22.10 -11.29
N THR A 224 6.87 22.40 -10.50
CA THR A 224 6.64 21.79 -9.19
C THR A 224 6.29 20.30 -9.30
N PHE A 225 5.36 19.95 -10.20
CA PHE A 225 5.01 18.55 -10.47
C PHE A 225 6.25 17.78 -10.91
N THR A 226 6.96 18.28 -11.93
CA THR A 226 8.15 17.61 -12.48
C THR A 226 9.22 17.36 -11.42
N ARG A 227 9.44 18.31 -10.50
CA ARG A 227 10.40 18.13 -9.41
C ARG A 227 9.97 17.04 -8.42
N ILE A 228 8.71 17.01 -8.04
CA ILE A 228 8.21 16.00 -7.08
C ILE A 228 8.19 14.61 -7.75
N ALA A 229 7.73 14.53 -8.99
CA ALA A 229 7.79 13.32 -9.80
C ALA A 229 9.23 12.78 -9.89
N ASP A 230 10.21 13.64 -10.13
CA ASP A 230 11.61 13.22 -10.19
C ASP A 230 12.11 12.61 -8.86
N SER A 231 11.72 13.19 -7.71
CA SER A 231 12.03 12.61 -6.40
C SER A 231 11.35 11.26 -6.16
N ILE A 232 10.06 11.14 -6.52
CA ILE A 232 9.31 9.87 -6.41
C ILE A 232 9.97 8.78 -7.26
N TYR A 233 10.29 9.08 -8.53
CA TYR A 233 10.95 8.14 -9.44
C TYR A 233 12.32 7.72 -8.92
N ALA A 234 13.12 8.68 -8.50
CA ALA A 234 14.46 8.43 -7.98
C ALA A 234 14.45 7.57 -6.71
N ALA A 235 13.53 7.84 -5.79
CA ALA A 235 13.36 7.06 -4.57
C ALA A 235 12.94 5.62 -4.87
N ALA A 236 11.97 5.39 -5.77
CA ALA A 236 11.53 4.05 -6.15
C ALA A 236 12.69 3.16 -6.63
N LEU A 237 13.48 3.68 -7.56
CA LEU A 237 14.61 2.94 -8.13
C LEU A 237 15.73 2.70 -7.12
N ALA A 238 16.02 3.67 -6.26
CA ALA A 238 17.04 3.50 -5.22
C ALA A 238 16.61 2.51 -4.15
N TYR A 239 15.33 2.55 -3.76
CA TYR A 239 14.81 1.65 -2.74
C TYR A 239 14.94 0.18 -3.17
N ASP A 240 14.52 -0.16 -4.39
CA ASP A 240 14.66 -1.53 -4.91
C ASP A 240 16.11 -2.03 -4.90
N ARG A 241 17.07 -1.16 -5.27
CA ARG A 241 18.50 -1.52 -5.22
C ARG A 241 19.01 -1.72 -3.79
N LEU A 242 18.61 -0.87 -2.86
CA LEU A 242 19.03 -0.94 -1.46
C LEU A 242 18.35 -2.11 -0.72
N ALA A 243 17.09 -2.42 -1.03
CA ALA A 243 16.33 -3.48 -0.38
C ALA A 243 17.00 -4.85 -0.56
N LYS A 244 17.61 -5.09 -1.73
CA LYS A 244 18.38 -6.32 -2.03
C LYS A 244 19.58 -6.54 -1.12
N TYR A 245 20.12 -5.49 -0.50
CA TYR A 245 21.17 -5.65 0.52
C TYR A 245 20.64 -6.35 1.78
N PHE A 246 19.42 -6.00 2.20
CA PHE A 246 18.79 -6.55 3.40
C PHE A 246 18.08 -7.88 3.14
N TYR A 247 17.56 -8.06 1.92
CA TYR A 247 16.81 -9.23 1.47
C TYR A 247 17.26 -9.62 0.06
N PRO A 248 18.26 -10.52 -0.11
CA PRO A 248 18.77 -10.90 -1.42
C PRO A 248 17.72 -11.50 -2.37
N GLN A 249 16.65 -12.07 -1.83
CA GLN A 249 15.50 -12.62 -2.55
C GLN A 249 14.44 -11.57 -2.94
N TYR A 250 14.61 -10.31 -2.53
CA TYR A 250 13.66 -9.25 -2.81
C TYR A 250 13.47 -9.03 -4.30
N LEU A 251 12.21 -9.05 -4.72
CA LEU A 251 11.78 -8.72 -6.07
C LEU A 251 11.44 -7.25 -6.15
N ASP A 252 11.91 -6.60 -7.22
CA ASP A 252 11.66 -5.19 -7.48
C ASP A 252 10.16 -4.91 -7.54
N ARG A 253 9.71 -3.90 -6.80
CA ARG A 253 8.30 -3.47 -6.80
C ARG A 253 8.08 -2.23 -7.67
N SER A 254 9.16 -1.57 -8.10
CA SER A 254 9.08 -0.39 -8.97
C SER A 254 8.36 -0.66 -10.28
N ASP A 255 8.47 -1.85 -10.87
CA ASP A 255 7.77 -2.21 -12.11
C ASP A 255 6.24 -2.08 -11.95
N SER A 256 5.68 -2.66 -10.88
CA SER A 256 4.23 -2.55 -10.61
C SER A 256 3.82 -1.11 -10.28
N PHE A 257 4.68 -0.37 -9.59
CA PHE A 257 4.44 1.04 -9.31
C PHE A 257 4.44 1.89 -10.60
N PHE A 258 5.36 1.62 -11.54
CA PHE A 258 5.42 2.33 -12.82
C PHE A 258 4.29 1.94 -13.76
N ASP A 259 3.83 0.68 -13.74
CA ASP A 259 2.61 0.25 -14.44
C ASP A 259 1.40 1.11 -13.99
N ILE A 260 1.27 1.39 -12.69
CA ILE A 260 0.20 2.26 -12.16
C ILE A 260 0.42 3.72 -12.57
N TRP A 261 1.66 4.21 -12.52
CA TRP A 261 2.00 5.57 -12.92
C TRP A 261 1.69 5.82 -14.40
N GLU A 262 2.09 4.92 -15.28
CA GLU A 262 1.81 5.02 -16.72
C GLU A 262 0.30 5.07 -16.99
N TRP A 263 -0.50 4.35 -16.21
CA TRP A 263 -1.96 4.46 -16.29
C TRP A 263 -2.45 5.85 -15.88
N TYR A 264 -1.98 6.41 -14.77
CA TYR A 264 -2.35 7.77 -14.33
C TYR A 264 -2.00 8.83 -15.39
N GLU A 265 -0.80 8.76 -15.97
CA GLU A 265 -0.41 9.63 -17.09
C GLU A 265 -1.35 9.52 -18.29
N SER A 266 -1.68 8.29 -18.68
CA SER A 266 -2.53 8.03 -19.84
C SER A 266 -3.95 8.55 -19.62
N TYR A 267 -4.47 8.38 -18.40
CA TYR A 267 -5.78 8.90 -18.02
C TYR A 267 -5.83 10.44 -18.06
N GLU A 268 -4.85 11.12 -17.46
CA GLU A 268 -4.83 12.59 -17.40
C GLU A 268 -4.69 13.25 -18.79
N ARG A 269 -3.93 12.63 -19.71
CA ARG A 269 -3.87 13.09 -21.10
C ARG A 269 -5.23 12.96 -21.79
N ALA A 270 -5.89 11.82 -21.60
CA ALA A 270 -7.20 11.56 -22.21
C ALA A 270 -8.32 12.46 -21.69
N THR A 271 -8.22 12.97 -20.45
CA THR A 271 -9.20 13.89 -19.87
C THR A 271 -8.90 15.36 -20.15
N THR A 272 -7.64 15.73 -20.38
CA THR A 272 -7.24 17.11 -20.71
C THR A 272 -7.53 17.47 -22.17
N ASP A 273 -7.55 16.48 -23.06
CA ASP A 273 -7.85 16.64 -24.50
C ASP A 273 -9.36 16.71 -24.84
N GLN A 274 -10.25 16.71 -23.83
CA GLN A 274 -11.72 16.83 -23.98
C GLN A 274 -12.23 18.22 -23.59
#